data_AF-A0A819UAB3-F1
#
_entry.id   AF-A0A819UAB3-F1
#
_cell.length_a   1.000
_cell.length_b   1.000
_cell.length_c   1.000
_cell.angle_alpha   90.00
_cell.angle_beta   90.00
_cell.angle_gamma   90.00
#
_symmetry.space_group_name_H-M   'P 1'
#
loop_
_entity.id
_entity.type
_entity.pdbx_description
1 polymer ?
#
loop_
_entity_poly.entity_id
_entity_poly.type
_entity_poly.pdbx_seq_one_letter_code
_entity_poly.pdbx_strand_id
1 'polypeptide(L)' 'MYIMDAGNDRIQRWWPGSTYGVTVAAASMYNPRGMAFNPSGDLVVADYSNHRMVLFPVSC' A
#
# COMPACT_ATOMS: atom_id res chain seq x y z
N MET A 1 -6.48 9.17 1.17
CA MET A 1 -6.84 7.96 0.40
C MET A 1 -5.58 7.16 0.13
N TYR A 2 -5.67 5.83 0.23
CA TYR A 2 -4.61 4.92 -0.21
C TYR A 2 -5.01 4.32 -1.54
N ILE A 3 -4.07 4.21 -2.46
CA ILE A 3 -4.25 3.64 -3.79
C ILE A 3 -3.27 2.49 -3.95
N MET A 4 -3.79 1.34 -4.33
CA MET A 4 -2.99 0.21 -4.77
C MET A 4 -2.65 0.39 -6.24
N ASP A 5 -1.43 0.85 -6.51
CA ASP A 5 -0.92 1.06 -7.85
C ASP A 5 -0.19 -0.22 -8.31
N ALA A 6 -0.99 -1.28 -8.48
CA ALA A 6 -0.51 -2.66 -8.64
C ALA A 6 0.39 -2.86 -9.86
N GLY A 7 0.12 -2.18 -10.97
CA GLY A 7 0.96 -2.25 -12.17
C GLY A 7 2.34 -1.60 -11.99
N ASN A 8 2.51 -0.81 -10.93
CA ASN A 8 3.77 -0.18 -10.55
C ASN A 8 4.32 -0.73 -9.22
N ASP A 9 3.81 -1.87 -8.76
CA ASP A 9 4.25 -2.58 -7.55
C ASP A 9 4.36 -1.69 -6.29
N ARG A 10 3.44 -0.71 -6.15
CA ARG A 10 3.50 0.28 -5.07
C ARG A 10 2.14 0.67 -4.50
N ILE A 11 2.18 1.34 -3.36
CA ILE A 11 1.04 1.96 -2.70
C ILE A 11 1.29 3.46 -2.59
N GLN A 12 0.29 4.23 -3.01
CA GLN A 12 0.30 5.69 -2.94
C GLN A 12 -0.64 6.19 -1.85
N ARG A 13 -0.23 7.22 -1.12
CA ARG A 13 -1.11 8.02 -0.28
C ARG A 13 -1.41 9.34 -0.99
N TRP A 14 -2.69 9.73 -0.98
CA TRP A 14 -3.20 10.96 -1.58
C TRP A 14 -4.02 11.73 -0.54
N TRP A 15 -3.79 13.03 -0.42
CA TRP A 15 -4.53 13.92 0.46
C TRP A 15 -5.64 14.61 -0.34
N PRO A 16 -6.75 15.02 0.30
CA PRO A 16 -7.78 15.79 -0.38
C PRO A 16 -7.19 17.06 -1.02
N GLY A 17 -7.48 17.27 -2.30
CA GLY A 17 -6.99 18.43 -3.06
C GLY A 17 -5.54 18.32 -3.59
N SER A 18 -4.82 17.23 -3.31
CA SER A 18 -3.48 17.02 -3.88
C SER A 18 -3.54 16.69 -5.37
N THR A 19 -2.55 17.18 -6.12
CA THR A 19 -2.34 16.86 -7.54
C THR A 19 -1.39 15.67 -7.76
N TYR A 20 -0.71 15.23 -6.69
CA TYR A 20 0.20 14.09 -6.72
C TYR A 20 0.07 13.24 -5.45
N GLY A 21 0.45 11.97 -5.56
CA GLY A 21 0.56 11.03 -4.46
C GLY A 21 1.98 10.91 -3.92
N VAL A 22 2.10 10.39 -2.71
CA VAL A 22 3.38 9.98 -2.12
C VAL A 22 3.44 8.47 -2.04
N THR A 23 4.53 7.88 -2.51
CA THR A 23 4.80 6.46 -2.33
C THR A 23 5.02 6.16 -0.85
N VAL A 24 4.16 5.34 -0.27
CA VAL A 24 4.26 4.93 1.15
C VAL A 24 4.72 3.48 1.30
N ALA A 25 4.61 2.69 0.23
CA ALA A 25 5.17 1.35 0.16
C ALA A 25 5.50 1.01 -1.29
N ALA A 26 6.72 0.56 -1.57
CA ALA A 26 7.13 0.11 -2.91
C ALA A 26 8.21 -0.99 -2.87
N ALA A 27 8.74 -1.31 -1.68
CA ALA A 27 9.86 -2.24 -1.60
C ALA A 27 9.35 -3.69 -1.66
N SER A 28 9.84 -4.44 -2.65
CA SER A 28 9.73 -5.90 -2.75
C SER A 28 8.32 -6.48 -2.88
N MET A 29 7.33 -5.69 -3.27
CA MET A 29 6.02 -6.22 -3.66
C MET A 29 6.03 -6.64 -5.12
N TYR A 30 5.17 -7.59 -5.48
CA TYR A 30 4.99 -8.02 -6.86
C TYR A 30 3.51 -8.32 -7.14
N ASN A 31 2.91 -7.49 -8.00
CA ASN A 31 1.51 -7.53 -8.38
C ASN A 31 0.53 -7.53 -7.18
N PRO A 32 0.59 -6.58 -6.25
CA PRO A 32 -0.29 -6.57 -5.08
C PRO A 32 -1.76 -6.44 -5.50
N ARG A 33 -2.69 -7.12 -4.80
CA ARG A 33 -4.11 -7.19 -5.21
C ARG A 33 -5.14 -6.75 -4.17
N GLY A 34 -4.76 -6.60 -2.91
CA GLY A 34 -5.69 -6.20 -1.86
C GLY A 34 -4.98 -5.54 -0.69
N MET A 35 -5.62 -4.53 -0.09
CA MET A 35 -5.12 -3.87 1.11
C MET A 35 -6.25 -3.54 2.07
N ALA A 36 -5.96 -3.59 3.36
CA ALA A 36 -6.87 -3.18 4.41
C ALA A 36 -6.10 -2.64 5.62
N PHE A 37 -6.74 -1.80 6.41
CA PHE A 37 -6.20 -1.39 7.70
C PHE A 37 -6.51 -2.45 8.75
N ASN A 38 -5.51 -2.78 9.59
CA ASN A 38 -5.74 -3.53 10.81
C ASN A 38 -6.27 -2.60 11.93
N PRO A 39 -6.72 -3.14 13.08
CA PRO A 39 -7.18 -2.32 14.20
C PRO A 39 -6.11 -1.39 14.82
N SER A 40 -4.82 -1.70 14.63
CA SER A 40 -3.69 -0.86 15.08
C SER A 40 -3.44 0.33 14.14
N GLY A 41 -4.10 0.37 12.97
CA GLY A 41 -3.90 1.41 11.95
C GLY A 41 -2.80 1.10 10.93
N ASP A 42 -2.19 -0.09 10.96
CA ASP A 42 -1.21 -0.50 9.96
C ASP A 42 -1.91 -0.96 8.68
N LEU A 43 -1.22 -0.81 7.55
CA LEU A 43 -1.71 -1.26 6.26
C LEU A 43 -1.23 -2.70 6.01
N VAL A 44 -2.18 -3.61 5.91
CA VAL A 44 -1.98 -5.01 5.53
C VAL A 44 -2.19 -5.15 4.03
N VAL A 45 -1.24 -5.76 3.33
CA VAL A 45 -1.21 -5.85 1.87
C VAL A 45 -1.02 -7.29 1.43
N ALA A 46 -1.85 -7.73 0.48
CA ALA A 46 -1.69 -9.00 -0.22
C ALA A 46 -0.68 -8.84 -1.36
N ASP A 47 0.56 -9.26 -1.10
CA ASP A 47 1.65 -9.32 -2.06
C ASP A 47 1.52 -10.60 -2.89
N TYR A 48 0.60 -10.55 -3.85
CA TYR A 48 -0.04 -11.70 -4.48
C TYR A 48 0.95 -12.66 -5.15
N SER A 49 1.83 -12.15 -6.01
CA SER A 49 2.77 -13.01 -6.75
C SER A 49 3.91 -13.53 -5.88
N ASN A 50 4.18 -12.89 -4.74
CA ASN A 50 5.13 -13.38 -3.75
C ASN A 50 4.48 -14.29 -2.70
N HIS A 51 3.17 -14.57 -2.82
CA HIS A 51 2.43 -15.48 -1.94
C HIS A 51 2.56 -15.14 -0.44
N ARG A 52 2.58 -13.84 -0.11
CA ARG A 52 2.72 -13.38 1.27
C ARG A 52 1.80 -12.21 1.59
N MET A 53 1.65 -11.95 2.89
CA MET A 53 1.09 -10.72 3.40
C MET A 53 2.23 -9.82 3.89
N VAL A 54 2.17 -8.53 3.58
CA VAL A 54 3.13 -7.54 4.06
C VAL A 54 2.41 -6.53 4.93
N LEU A 55 3.01 -6.17 6.05
CA LEU A 55 2.51 -5.15 6.97
C LEU A 55 3.36 -3.90 6.82
N PHE A 56 2.72 -2.78 6.52
CA PHE A 56 3.35 -1.46 6.47
C PHE A 56 2.89 -0.66 7.67
N PRO A 57 3.81 -0.33 8.61
CA PRO A 57 3.51 0.58 9.69
C PRO A 57 3.15 1.94 9.10
N VAL A 58 1.94 2.40 9.42
CA VAL A 58 1.50 3.74 9.04
C VAL A 58 1.54 4.60 10.30
N SER A 59 2.74 4.75 10.86
CA SER A 59 2.97 5.68 11.97
C SER A 59 2.81 7.12 11.49
N CYS A 60 2.12 7.91 12.31
CA CYS A 60 1.97 9.35 12.16
C CYS A 60 3.31 10.09 12.24
#